data_AF-A0A3B0PQI3-F1
#
_entry.id   AF-A0A3B0PQI3-F1
#
_cell.length_a   1.000
_cell.length_b   1.000
_cell.length_c   1.000
_cell.angle_alpha   90.00
_cell.angle_beta   90.00
_cell.angle_gamma   90.00
#
_symmetry.space_group_name_H-M   'P 1'
#
loop_
_entity.id
_entity.type
_entity.pdbx_description
1 polymer ?
#
loop_
_entity_poly.entity_id
_entity_poly.type
_entity_poly.pdbx_seq_one_letter_code
_entity_poly.pdbx_strand_id
1 'polypeptide(L)'
;MGRDRHFQAILPLKGKILNVEKKDIEKILKNDEILSLIAALGAGVGQDFNVNKVRYQKVIIMTDADSDGSHIRVLLITFFFKLFRQLIEYGMLYIAQPPLYKIESNKKVYYAYNEAQKEEILDSLDKSKKIMIQRYKGLGEMNADQLW
;
A
#
# COMPACT_ATOMS: atom_id res chain seq x y z
N MET A 1 -3.74 13.14 9.07
CA MET A 1 -4.12 12.93 10.47
C MET A 1 -4.14 11.45 10.86
N GLY A 2 -4.36 10.51 9.93
CA GLY A 2 -4.36 9.06 10.22
C GLY A 2 -2.99 8.35 10.22
N ARG A 3 -1.87 9.07 10.32
CA ARG A 3 -0.54 8.45 10.49
C ARG A 3 0.03 8.80 11.85
N ASP A 4 0.80 7.91 12.44
CA ASP A 4 1.63 8.23 13.58
C ASP A 4 2.98 8.74 13.11
N ARG A 5 3.17 10.04 13.30
CA ARG A 5 4.37 10.77 12.87
C ARG A 5 5.66 10.28 13.53
N HIS A 6 5.59 9.54 14.64
CA HIS A 6 6.77 9.04 15.34
C HIS A 6 7.49 7.95 14.52
N PHE A 7 6.76 7.13 13.77
CA PHE A 7 7.35 5.99 13.06
C PHE A 7 6.84 5.78 11.62
N GLN A 8 5.76 6.45 11.20
CA GLN A 8 5.22 6.32 9.85
C GLN A 8 5.54 7.57 9.01
N ALA A 9 6.21 7.38 7.88
CA ALA A 9 6.39 8.39 6.85
C ALA A 9 5.48 8.08 5.64
N ILE A 10 5.03 9.12 4.93
CA ILE A 10 4.21 8.97 3.72
C ILE A 10 4.92 9.67 2.57
N LEU A 11 5.09 8.95 1.47
CA LEU A 11 5.52 9.49 0.18
C LEU A 11 4.34 9.38 -0.80
N PRO A 12 3.62 10.47 -1.09
CA PRO A 12 2.55 10.46 -2.09
C PRO A 12 3.15 10.39 -3.49
N LEU A 13 2.66 9.47 -4.31
CA LEU A 13 3.07 9.31 -5.71
C LEU A 13 1.99 9.91 -6.61
N LYS A 14 2.38 10.64 -7.65
CA LYS A 14 1.43 11.27 -8.58
C LYS A 14 1.33 10.49 -9.88
N GLY A 15 0.14 10.01 -10.20
CA GLY A 15 -0.15 9.32 -11.46
C GLY A 15 0.49 7.93 -11.54
N LYS A 16 0.57 7.41 -12.77
CA LYS A 16 1.16 6.09 -13.03
C LYS A 16 2.68 6.20 -13.06
N ILE A 17 3.34 5.32 -12.32
CA ILE A 17 4.81 5.27 -12.29
C ILE A 17 5.36 4.80 -13.63
N LEU A 18 6.55 5.28 -13.98
CA LEU A 18 7.29 4.82 -15.14
C LEU A 18 7.54 3.30 -15.04
N ASN A 19 7.14 2.55 -16.07
CA ASN A 19 7.52 1.14 -16.16
C ASN A 19 9.03 1.01 -16.40
N VAL A 20 9.76 0.60 -15.36
CA VAL A 20 11.22 0.48 -15.40
C VAL A 20 11.72 -0.77 -16.13
N GLU A 21 10.89 -1.78 -16.35
CA GLU A 21 11.34 -3.06 -16.93
C GLU A 21 11.93 -2.86 -18.33
N LYS A 22 11.24 -2.08 -19.15
CA LYS A 22 11.60 -1.81 -20.56
C LYS A 22 12.52 -0.59 -20.73
N LYS A 23 13.12 -0.09 -19.65
CA LYS A 23 13.90 1.16 -19.68
C LYS A 23 15.32 0.93 -19.16
N ASP A 24 16.24 1.67 -19.76
CA ASP A 24 17.64 1.75 -19.35
C ASP A 24 17.76 2.58 -18.07
N ILE A 25 18.79 2.30 -17.27
CA ILE A 25 18.96 2.94 -15.95
C ILE A 25 19.08 4.47 -16.06
N GLU A 26 19.75 4.99 -17.10
CA GLU A 26 19.85 6.44 -17.32
C GLU A 26 18.50 7.12 -17.54
N LYS A 27 17.56 6.45 -18.24
CA LYS A 27 16.21 6.98 -18.47
C LYS A 27 15.38 6.90 -17.20
N ILE A 28 15.57 5.83 -16.42
CA ILE A 28 14.88 5.64 -15.14
C ILE A 28 15.28 6.75 -14.16
N LEU A 29 16.59 7.06 -14.07
CA LEU A 29 17.14 8.09 -13.17
C LEU A 29 16.82 9.53 -13.59
N LYS A 30 16.21 9.75 -14.76
CA LYS A 30 15.70 11.06 -15.19
C LYS A 30 14.24 11.32 -14.77
N ASN A 31 13.58 10.34 -14.16
CA ASN A 31 12.19 10.47 -13.73
C ASN A 31 12.09 10.94 -12.28
N ASP A 32 11.36 12.03 -12.05
CA ASP A 32 11.27 12.68 -10.72
C ASP A 32 10.60 11.80 -9.65
N GLU A 33 9.58 11.02 -10.01
CA GLU A 33 8.91 10.09 -9.07
C GLU A 33 9.87 8.96 -8.65
N ILE A 34 10.65 8.44 -9.60
CA ILE A 34 11.68 7.43 -9.32
C ILE A 34 12.79 8.01 -8.45
N LEU A 35 13.30 9.21 -8.77
CA LEU A 35 14.31 9.88 -7.96
C LEU A 35 13.81 10.14 -6.53
N SER A 36 12.55 10.53 -6.38
CA SER A 36 11.90 10.72 -5.09
C SER A 36 11.85 9.42 -4.27
N LEU A 37 11.51 8.30 -4.91
CA LEU A 37 11.54 6.97 -4.27
C LEU A 37 12.95 6.57 -3.82
N ILE A 38 13.95 6.72 -4.69
CA ILE A 38 15.35 6.39 -4.39
C ILE A 38 15.85 7.24 -3.20
N ALA A 39 15.57 8.55 -3.24
CA ALA A 39 15.95 9.48 -2.17
C ALA A 39 15.26 9.13 -0.84
N ALA A 40 13.98 8.76 -0.87
CA ALA A 40 13.22 8.36 0.31
C ALA A 40 13.77 7.07 0.95
N LEU A 41 14.22 6.09 0.16
CA LEU A 41 14.87 4.88 0.67
C LEU A 41 16.24 5.19 1.29
N GLY A 42 17.01 6.11 0.69
CA GLY A 42 18.30 6.57 1.22
C GLY A 42 19.45 5.54 1.15
N ALA A 43 19.26 4.47 0.39
CA ALA A 43 20.18 3.33 0.35
C ALA A 43 21.15 3.34 -0.84
N GLY A 44 21.10 4.37 -1.70
CA GLY A 44 21.78 4.34 -3.01
C GLY A 44 21.02 3.48 -4.03
N VAL A 45 21.61 3.25 -5.21
CA VAL A 45 21.04 2.42 -6.28
C VAL A 45 22.19 1.78 -7.09
N GLY A 46 21.94 0.63 -7.72
CA GLY A 46 22.94 -0.04 -8.54
C GLY A 46 24.15 -0.50 -7.72
N GLN A 47 25.35 -0.11 -8.12
CA GLN A 47 26.59 -0.52 -7.42
C GLN A 47 26.75 0.14 -6.04
N ASP A 48 26.17 1.32 -5.82
CA ASP A 48 26.23 2.02 -4.55
C ASP A 48 25.12 1.61 -3.57
N PHE A 49 24.26 0.67 -3.97
CA PHE A 49 23.16 0.21 -3.13
C PHE A 49 23.65 -0.53 -1.89
N ASN A 50 23.20 -0.09 -0.72
CA ASN A 50 23.47 -0.74 0.55
C ASN A 50 22.18 -0.84 1.39
N VAL A 51 21.67 -2.06 1.52
CA VAL A 51 20.45 -2.36 2.29
C VAL A 51 20.53 -1.91 3.75
N ASN A 52 21.71 -1.94 4.37
CA ASN A 52 21.86 -1.54 5.77
C ASN A 52 21.71 -0.02 5.98
N LYS A 53 21.76 0.77 4.91
CA LYS A 53 21.55 2.23 4.93
C LYS A 53 20.11 2.62 4.63
N VAL A 54 19.21 1.66 4.40
CA VAL A 54 17.80 1.94 4.12
C VAL A 54 17.18 2.63 5.34
N ARG A 55 16.52 3.77 5.11
CA ARG A 55 15.93 4.60 6.19
C ARG A 55 14.74 3.94 6.87
N TYR A 56 14.04 3.04 6.16
CA TYR A 56 12.82 2.40 6.63
C TYR A 56 12.91 0.88 6.46
N GLN A 57 12.82 0.16 7.57
CA GLN A 57 12.82 -1.32 7.56
C GLN A 57 11.53 -1.92 6.99
N LYS A 58 10.45 -1.11 6.95
CA LYS A 58 9.17 -1.48 6.36
C LYS A 58 8.81 -0.45 5.30
N VAL A 59 8.76 -0.91 4.05
CA VAL A 59 8.28 -0.16 2.90
C VAL A 59 6.92 -0.74 2.54
N ILE A 60 5.87 0.08 2.65
CA ILE A 60 4.49 -0.37 2.45
C ILE A 60 3.94 0.27 1.18
N ILE A 61 3.61 -0.55 0.19
CA ILE A 61 2.87 -0.14 -1.00
C ILE A 61 1.39 -0.04 -0.62
N MET A 62 0.84 1.16 -0.63
CA MET A 62 -0.56 1.42 -0.34
C MET A 62 -1.21 2.09 -1.56
N THR A 63 -2.01 1.31 -2.28
CA THR A 63 -2.72 1.74 -3.50
C THR A 63 -4.20 1.40 -3.36
N ASP A 64 -5.06 2.04 -4.17
CA ASP A 64 -6.47 1.72 -4.22
C ASP A 64 -6.74 0.26 -4.62
N ALA A 65 -7.91 -0.24 -4.23
CA ALA A 65 -8.36 -1.61 -4.49
C ALA A 65 -8.88 -1.82 -5.93
N ASP A 66 -8.90 -0.77 -6.75
CA ASP A 66 -9.38 -0.81 -8.13
C ASP A 66 -8.32 -1.36 -9.12
N SER A 67 -8.66 -1.37 -10.41
CA SER A 67 -7.78 -1.81 -11.49
C SER A 67 -6.57 -0.91 -11.67
N ASP A 68 -6.69 0.40 -11.45
CA ASP A 68 -5.60 1.35 -11.61
C ASP A 68 -4.60 1.25 -10.44
N GLY A 69 -5.07 1.10 -9.21
CA GLY A 69 -4.26 0.78 -8.04
C GLY A 69 -3.54 -0.55 -8.21
N SER A 70 -4.20 -1.57 -8.76
CA SER A 70 -3.57 -2.84 -9.11
C SER A 70 -2.45 -2.67 -10.15
N HIS A 71 -2.63 -1.81 -11.15
CA HIS A 71 -1.60 -1.50 -12.13
C HIS A 71 -0.41 -0.75 -11.51
N ILE A 72 -0.65 0.28 -10.70
CA ILE A 72 0.40 1.02 -9.97
C ILE A 72 1.19 0.07 -9.05
N ARG A 73 0.50 -0.83 -8.34
CA ARG A 73 1.12 -1.84 -7.48
C ARG A 73 2.10 -2.71 -8.24
N VAL A 74 1.72 -3.20 -9.43
CA VAL A 74 2.62 -4.01 -10.27
C VAL A 74 3.84 -3.18 -10.69
N LEU A 75 3.66 -1.93 -11.11
CA LEU A 75 4.78 -1.06 -11.50
C LEU A 75 5.76 -0.80 -10.35
N LEU A 76 5.25 -0.60 -9.13
CA LEU A 76 6.07 -0.47 -7.92
C LEU A 76 6.81 -1.76 -7.59
N ILE A 77 6.14 -2.91 -7.64
CA ILE A 77 6.78 -4.21 -7.41
C ILE A 77 7.90 -4.44 -8.43
N THR A 78 7.65 -4.14 -9.71
CA THR A 78 8.67 -4.21 -10.76
C THR A 78 9.84 -3.27 -10.47
N PHE A 79 9.58 -2.05 -10.01
CA PHE A 79 10.62 -1.11 -9.58
C PHE A 79 11.48 -1.68 -8.45
N PHE A 80 10.86 -2.17 -7.37
CA PHE A 80 11.59 -2.75 -6.24
C PHE A 80 12.33 -4.02 -6.66
N PHE A 81 11.75 -4.86 -7.50
CA PHE A 81 12.39 -6.08 -7.98
C PHE A 81 13.62 -5.77 -8.84
N LYS A 82 13.53 -4.79 -9.73
CA LYS A 82 14.61 -4.44 -10.66
C LYS A 82 15.76 -3.70 -9.99
N LEU A 83 15.48 -2.77 -9.08
CA LEU A 83 16.49 -1.87 -8.51
C LEU A 83 16.84 -2.15 -7.05
N PHE A 84 15.96 -2.82 -6.31
CA PHE A 84 16.02 -2.95 -4.85
C PHE A 84 15.69 -4.38 -4.39
N ARG A 85 16.09 -5.38 -5.17
CA ARG A 85 15.72 -6.79 -4.97
C ARG A 85 15.94 -7.28 -3.53
N GLN A 86 17.03 -6.86 -2.90
CA GLN A 86 17.34 -7.22 -1.51
C GLN A 86 16.25 -6.79 -0.52
N LEU A 87 15.54 -5.67 -0.74
CA LEU A 87 14.42 -5.26 0.12
C LEU A 87 13.31 -6.31 0.13
N ILE A 88 13.09 -6.99 -1.00
CA ILE A 88 12.11 -8.07 -1.11
C ILE A 88 12.63 -9.32 -0.39
N GLU A 89 13.89 -9.68 -0.65
CA GLU A 89 14.53 -10.88 -0.08
C GLU A 89 14.64 -10.83 1.45
N TYR A 90 14.87 -9.64 2.02
CA TYR A 90 14.88 -9.43 3.47
C TYR A 90 13.50 -9.14 4.08
N GLY A 91 12.40 -9.25 3.31
CA GLY A 91 11.05 -9.08 3.82
C GLY A 91 10.75 -7.65 4.29
N MET A 92 11.36 -6.65 3.64
CA MET A 92 11.15 -5.23 3.96
C MET A 92 10.01 -4.61 3.14
N LEU A 93 9.58 -5.24 2.04
CA LEU A 93 8.50 -4.76 1.18
C LEU A 93 7.16 -5.41 1.53
N TYR A 94 6.13 -4.58 1.75
CA TYR A 94 4.79 -4.99 2.14
C TYR A 94 3.76 -4.35 1.20
N ILE A 95 2.58 -4.97 1.11
CA ILE A 95 1.42 -4.40 0.42
C ILE A 95 0.33 -4.20 1.47
N ALA A 96 -0.15 -2.96 1.61
CA ALA A 96 -1.30 -2.69 2.45
C ALA A 96 -2.55 -3.30 1.81
N GLN A 97 -3.33 -4.02 2.61
CA GLN A 97 -4.63 -4.54 2.22
C GLN A 97 -5.71 -3.80 3.01
N PRO A 98 -6.35 -2.77 2.43
CA PRO A 98 -7.48 -2.12 3.08
C PRO A 98 -8.67 -3.10 3.15
N PRO A 99 -9.56 -2.94 4.15
CA PRO A 99 -10.79 -3.71 4.20
C PRO A 99 -11.68 -3.40 2.99
N LEU A 100 -12.36 -4.42 2.48
CA LEU A 100 -13.35 -4.26 1.41
C LEU A 100 -14.72 -3.83 1.94
N TYR A 101 -15.03 -4.20 3.18
CA TYR A 101 -16.31 -3.89 3.82
C TYR A 101 -16.12 -3.37 5.24
N LYS A 102 -16.98 -2.43 5.60
CA LYS A 102 -17.28 -2.04 6.98
C LYS A 102 -18.69 -2.48 7.31
N ILE A 103 -18.84 -3.24 8.37
CA ILE A 103 -20.12 -3.77 8.84
C ILE A 103 -20.38 -3.18 10.22
N GLU A 104 -21.50 -2.49 10.39
CA GLU A 104 -21.91 -1.94 11.67
C GLU A 104 -23.17 -2.62 12.18
N SER A 105 -23.15 -3.08 13.43
CA SER A 105 -24.31 -3.62 14.14
C SER A 105 -24.23 -3.30 15.62
N ASN A 106 -25.30 -2.74 16.18
CA ASN A 106 -25.41 -2.40 17.60
C ASN A 106 -24.21 -1.63 18.18
N LYS A 107 -23.75 -0.57 17.47
CA LYS A 107 -22.58 0.25 17.80
C LYS A 107 -21.22 -0.47 17.73
N LYS A 108 -21.18 -1.74 17.32
CA LYS A 108 -19.94 -2.45 16.99
C LYS A 108 -19.63 -2.29 15.51
N VAL A 109 -18.35 -2.10 15.20
CA VAL A 109 -17.82 -1.99 13.84
C VAL A 109 -16.95 -3.21 13.58
N TYR A 110 -17.15 -3.84 12.44
CA TYR A 110 -16.36 -4.96 11.95
C TYR A 110 -15.85 -4.63 10.56
N TYR A 111 -14.69 -5.17 10.21
CA TYR A 111 -14.07 -5.00 8.91
C TYR A 111 -13.86 -6.35 8.25
N ALA A 112 -14.21 -6.46 6.98
CA ALA A 112 -13.98 -7.67 6.18
C ALA A 112 -13.06 -7.33 5.00
N TYR A 113 -12.08 -8.19 4.75
CA TYR A 113 -11.07 -8.03 3.69
C TYR A 113 -11.40 -8.84 2.43
N ASN A 114 -12.40 -9.71 2.50
CA ASN A 114 -12.92 -10.48 1.38
C ASN A 114 -14.40 -10.81 1.58
N GLU A 115 -15.02 -11.38 0.54
CA GLU A 115 -16.43 -11.75 0.56
C GLU A 115 -16.74 -12.80 1.62
N ALA A 116 -15.88 -13.81 1.77
CA ALA A 116 -16.09 -14.90 2.72
C ALA A 116 -16.12 -14.39 4.18
N GLN A 117 -15.16 -13.54 4.55
CA GLN A 117 -15.14 -12.88 5.86
C GLN A 117 -16.37 -12.02 6.11
N LYS A 118 -16.89 -11.36 5.07
CA LYS A 118 -18.11 -10.56 5.17
C LYS A 118 -19.29 -11.47 5.54
N GLU A 119 -19.44 -12.61 4.86
CA GLU A 119 -20.49 -13.59 5.18
C GLU A 119 -20.32 -14.19 6.58
N GLU A 120 -19.10 -14.59 6.97
CA GLU A 120 -18.80 -15.09 8.32
C GLU A 120 -19.19 -14.08 9.41
N ILE A 121 -18.87 -12.80 9.21
CA ILE A 121 -19.26 -11.74 10.15
C ILE A 121 -20.79 -11.63 10.18
N LEU A 122 -21.47 -11.61 9.03
CA LEU A 122 -22.94 -11.49 8.98
C LEU A 122 -23.66 -12.65 9.66
N ASP A 123 -23.13 -13.87 9.59
CA ASP A 123 -23.71 -15.03 10.24
C ASP A 123 -23.48 -15.06 11.76
N SER A 124 -22.39 -14.44 12.23
CA SER A 124 -22.13 -14.26 13.67
C SER A 124 -23.02 -13.18 14.33
N LEU A 125 -23.67 -12.35 13.53
CA LEU A 125 -24.47 -11.22 14.02
C LEU A 125 -25.93 -11.59 14.23
N ASP A 126 -26.54 -10.94 15.23
CA ASP A 126 -27.96 -11.03 15.49
C ASP A 126 -28.75 -10.32 14.36
N LYS A 127 -29.34 -11.12 13.47
CA LYS A 127 -30.10 -10.67 12.29
C LYS A 127 -31.37 -9.89 12.64
N SER A 128 -31.81 -9.91 13.90
CA SER A 128 -32.94 -9.08 14.36
C SER A 128 -32.58 -7.60 14.50
N LYS A 129 -31.27 -7.27 14.56
CA LYS A 129 -30.78 -5.90 14.69
C LYS A 129 -30.48 -5.30 13.33
N LYS A 130 -30.58 -3.98 13.23
CA LYS A 130 -30.20 -3.25 12.01
C LYS A 130 -28.69 -3.42 11.74
N ILE A 131 -28.38 -4.00 10.57
CA ILE A 131 -27.01 -4.14 10.06
C ILE A 131 -26.81 -3.11 8.94
N MET A 132 -25.72 -2.34 9.01
CA MET A 132 -25.32 -1.42 7.94
C MET A 132 -24.02 -1.92 7.33
N ILE A 133 -23.99 -2.05 6.01
CA ILE A 133 -22.82 -2.52 5.26
C ILE A 133 -22.38 -1.40 4.32
N GLN A 134 -21.13 -0.99 4.44
CA GLN A 134 -20.47 -0.07 3.53
C GLN A 134 -19.35 -0.82 2.81
N ARG A 135 -19.32 -0.73 1.47
CA ARG A 135 -18.24 -1.28 0.65
C ARG A 135 -17.27 -0.16 0.29
N TYR A 136 -15.98 -0.39 0.50
CA TYR A 136 -14.92 0.52 0.08
C TYR A 136 -14.50 0.19 -1.35
N LYS A 137 -14.43 1.21 -2.22
CA LYS A 137 -13.88 1.09 -3.57
C LYS A 137 -12.44 1.59 -3.68
N GLY A 138 -12.05 2.51 -2.80
CA GLY A 138 -10.70 3.08 -2.74
C GLY A 138 -10.38 3.66 -1.37
N LEU A 139 -9.11 3.96 -1.15
CA LEU A 139 -8.56 4.54 0.08
C LEU A 139 -9.13 5.93 0.37
N GLY A 140 -9.50 6.68 -0.67
CA GLY A 140 -10.11 8.01 -0.53
C GLY A 140 -11.52 8.00 0.08
N GLU A 141 -12.18 6.85 0.14
CA GLU A 141 -13.48 6.68 0.80
C GLU A 141 -13.36 6.35 2.30
N MET A 142 -12.13 6.25 2.80
CA MET A 142 -11.82 5.89 4.18
C MET A 142 -11.46 7.12 5.01
N ASN A 143 -12.05 7.23 6.19
CA ASN A 143 -11.66 8.27 7.14
C ASN A 143 -10.26 7.99 7.71
N ALA A 144 -9.61 9.03 8.25
CA ALA A 144 -8.28 8.93 8.84
C ALA A 144 -8.16 7.80 9.89
N ASP A 145 -9.19 7.61 10.72
CA ASP A 145 -9.23 6.56 11.76
C ASP A 145 -9.41 5.14 11.18
N GLN A 146 -9.85 5.03 9.93
CA GLN A 146 -10.05 3.77 9.22
C GLN A 146 -8.82 3.36 8.41
N LEU A 147 -7.91 4.32 8.17
CA LEU A 147 -6.61 4.10 7.54
C LEU A 147 -5.49 3.86 8.58
N TRP A 148 -5.82 3.98 9.87
CA TRP A 148 -4.92 3.72 11.00
C TRP A 148 -4.82 2.23 11.34
#